data_AF-A0A2H0QKR3-F1
#
_entry.id   AF-A0A2H0QKR3-F1
#
_cell.length_a   1.000
_cell.length_b   1.000
_cell.length_c   1.000
_cell.angle_alpha   90.00
_cell.angle_beta   90.00
_cell.angle_gamma   90.00
#
_symmetry.space_group_name_H-M   'P 1'
#
loop_
_entity.id
_entity.type
_entity.pdbx_description
1 polymer ?
#
loop_
_entity_poly.entity_id
_entity_poly.type
_entity_poly.pdbx_seq_one_letter_code
_entity_poly.pdbx_strand_id
1 'polypeptide(L)'
;MISVGVWFLGRFILPMLWNLFSEYFTGNKRSQSAKDIDMLIENKKQMMRATIGTGANSAVTQNTKKSSPTHQFYKDAFLEASKNKAKNLEALKTVLTLWDSLEWGASDLITKISQKISQSMGTRIESQELFDMIRFCDKRDLFLPPVGSEPLLIEQITSVLESFLFADIFLFGAKDQELARILKITTAQMEKVRLTVGSMLQGRDLDKAKLSALQGNDQWSYAPQEKEIILIKWVKNKKGFKTKAELLLELQSILEFFKTLMPLPELKNSKDYEGALVIFEADQNTPLEVIKKRYKKLAVERHPDKLISKGIPSEFEKIATENFAQIQLAYNIIQQNKK
;
A
#
# COMPACT_ATOMS: atom_id res chain seq x y z
N MET A 1 9.00 6.91 26.45
CA MET A 1 8.65 5.78 25.56
C MET A 1 7.32 6.01 24.81
N ILE A 2 6.98 7.26 24.44
CA ILE A 2 5.73 7.61 23.72
C ILE A 2 6.01 8.24 22.34
N SER A 3 7.27 8.55 21.99
CA SER A 3 7.54 9.47 20.88
C SER A 3 7.55 8.87 19.47
N VAL A 4 7.69 7.56 19.27
CA VAL A 4 7.77 7.00 17.91
C VAL A 4 6.38 6.78 17.29
N GLY A 5 5.42 6.27 18.08
CA GLY A 5 4.02 6.14 17.66
C GLY A 5 3.35 7.50 17.44
N VAL A 6 3.61 8.47 18.34
CA VAL A 6 3.10 9.85 18.21
C VAL A 6 3.74 10.59 17.03
N TRP A 7 5.00 10.29 16.68
CA TRP A 7 5.67 10.90 15.52
C TRP A 7 5.20 10.33 14.17
N PHE A 8 4.89 9.04 14.11
CA PHE A 8 4.30 8.41 12.91
C PHE A 8 2.84 8.84 12.71
N LEU A 9 2.04 8.89 13.80
CA LEU A 9 0.72 9.51 13.81
C LEU A 9 0.78 10.97 13.35
N GLY A 10 1.76 11.73 13.86
CA GLY A 10 1.98 13.15 13.57
C GLY A 10 2.36 13.46 12.12
N ARG A 11 3.16 12.60 11.48
CA ARG A 11 3.77 12.91 10.19
C ARG A 11 3.15 12.17 9.00
N PHE A 12 2.48 11.04 9.23
CA PHE A 12 1.82 10.28 8.17
C PHE A 12 0.30 10.26 8.30
N ILE A 13 -0.21 10.06 9.51
CA ILE A 13 -1.66 9.99 9.74
C ILE A 13 -2.27 11.40 9.75
N LEU A 14 -1.60 12.41 10.33
CA LEU A 14 -2.14 13.77 10.44
C LEU A 14 -2.28 14.52 9.09
N PRO A 15 -1.34 14.48 8.12
CA PRO A 15 -1.55 15.04 6.78
C PRO A 15 -2.59 14.26 5.96
N MET A 16 -2.69 12.94 6.19
CA MET A 16 -3.68 12.07 5.55
C MET A 16 -5.10 12.30 6.12
N LEU A 17 -5.22 12.51 7.44
CA LEU A 17 -6.44 12.94 8.12
C LEU A 17 -6.79 14.40 7.79
N TRP A 18 -5.81 15.29 7.60
CA TRP A 18 -6.05 16.67 7.16
C TRP A 18 -6.74 16.72 5.79
N ASN A 19 -6.43 15.79 4.88
CA ASN A 19 -7.17 15.64 3.62
C ASN A 19 -8.56 14.99 3.80
N LEU A 20 -8.77 14.20 4.86
CA LEU A 20 -10.10 13.68 5.22
C LEU A 20 -10.99 14.74 5.90
N PHE A 21 -10.40 15.73 6.58
CA PHE A 21 -11.12 16.79 7.30
C PHE A 21 -11.21 18.14 6.55
N SER A 22 -10.32 18.41 5.58
CA SER A 22 -10.32 19.69 4.85
C SER A 22 -11.57 19.89 3.99
N GLU A 23 -12.24 18.81 3.56
CA GLU A 23 -13.49 18.87 2.81
C GLU A 23 -14.73 19.20 3.66
N TYR A 24 -14.64 19.11 5.00
CA TYR A 24 -15.71 19.63 5.86
C TYR A 24 -15.77 21.18 5.86
N PHE A 25 -14.69 21.83 5.38
CA PHE A 25 -14.56 23.30 5.37
C PHE A 25 -14.54 23.94 3.98
N THR A 26 -14.45 23.18 2.88
CA THR A 26 -14.51 23.76 1.53
C THR A 26 -15.89 23.58 0.92
N GLY A 27 -16.78 24.49 1.28
CA GLY A 27 -18.03 24.70 0.54
C GLY A 27 -17.76 25.23 -0.86
N ASN A 28 -18.56 24.72 -1.80
CA ASN A 28 -18.95 25.33 -3.07
C ASN A 28 -18.01 25.10 -4.27
N LYS A 29 -18.47 24.25 -5.22
CA LYS A 29 -18.23 24.37 -6.67
C LYS A 29 -19.22 23.50 -7.46
N ARG A 30 -20.33 24.10 -7.89
CA ARG A 30 -21.21 23.57 -8.94
C ARG A 30 -20.55 23.73 -10.32
N SER A 31 -20.78 22.77 -11.20
CA SER A 31 -20.56 22.82 -12.67
C SER A 31 -19.15 22.54 -13.24
N GLN A 32 -18.63 21.32 -13.02
CA GLN A 32 -17.61 20.71 -13.89
C GLN A 32 -18.16 19.45 -14.58
N SER A 33 -18.91 18.62 -13.84
CA SER A 33 -19.51 17.36 -14.33
C SER A 33 -20.40 17.52 -15.59
N ALA A 34 -21.09 18.64 -15.77
CA ALA A 34 -21.91 18.88 -16.96
C ALA A 34 -21.07 18.94 -18.25
N LYS A 35 -19.88 19.56 -18.20
CA LYS A 35 -18.98 19.68 -19.35
C LYS A 35 -18.39 18.32 -19.77
N ASP A 36 -18.12 17.46 -18.79
CA ASP A 36 -17.59 16.12 -19.05
C ASP A 36 -18.64 15.23 -19.73
N ILE A 37 -19.92 15.39 -19.38
CA ILE A 37 -21.04 14.66 -19.99
C ILE A 37 -21.23 15.06 -21.44
N ASP A 38 -21.18 16.35 -21.76
CA ASP A 38 -21.30 16.82 -23.15
C ASP A 38 -20.15 16.28 -24.01
N MET A 39 -18.95 16.20 -23.45
CA MET A 39 -17.78 15.61 -24.11
C MET A 39 -17.95 14.09 -24.35
N LEU A 40 -18.48 13.35 -23.36
CA LEU A 40 -18.77 11.92 -23.48
C LEU A 40 -19.90 11.63 -24.50
N ILE A 41 -20.94 12.48 -24.53
CA ILE A 41 -22.01 12.40 -25.51
C ILE A 41 -21.47 12.65 -26.92
N GLU A 42 -20.59 13.63 -27.10
CA GLU A 42 -20.01 13.94 -28.40
C GLU A 42 -19.07 12.83 -28.89
N ASN A 43 -18.23 12.27 -28.01
CA ASN A 43 -17.42 11.09 -28.33
C ASN A 43 -18.28 9.89 -28.74
N LYS A 44 -19.39 9.65 -28.03
CA LYS A 44 -20.37 8.60 -28.37
C LYS A 44 -21.00 8.86 -29.74
N LYS A 45 -21.38 10.10 -30.05
CA LYS A 45 -21.91 10.49 -31.36
C LYS A 45 -20.87 10.29 -32.47
N GLN A 46 -19.61 10.67 -32.25
CA GLN A 46 -18.54 10.52 -33.25
C GLN A 46 -18.23 9.06 -33.55
N MET A 47 -18.16 8.18 -32.54
CA MET A 47 -17.94 6.74 -32.75
C MET A 47 -19.15 6.05 -33.39
N MET A 48 -20.39 6.43 -33.03
CA MET A 48 -21.58 5.92 -33.73
C MET A 48 -21.61 6.38 -35.18
N ARG A 49 -21.23 7.63 -35.47
CA ARG A 49 -21.06 8.12 -36.85
C ARG A 49 -19.96 7.36 -37.60
N ALA A 50 -18.85 7.01 -36.96
CA ALA A 50 -17.79 6.20 -37.56
C ALA A 50 -18.25 4.76 -37.86
N THR A 51 -19.09 4.18 -37.00
CA THR A 51 -19.66 2.83 -37.18
C THR A 51 -20.73 2.81 -38.28
N ILE A 52 -21.46 3.91 -38.46
CA ILE A 52 -22.44 4.12 -39.54
C ILE A 52 -21.74 4.47 -40.87
N GLY A 53 -20.57 5.13 -40.82
CA GLY A 53 -19.82 5.57 -42.00
C GLY A 53 -19.04 4.47 -42.72
N THR A 54 -18.74 3.35 -42.05
CA THR A 54 -18.22 2.14 -42.70
C THR A 54 -19.40 1.29 -43.19
N GLY A 55 -19.85 1.58 -44.42
CA GLY A 55 -20.90 0.82 -45.09
C GLY A 55 -20.49 -0.64 -45.31
N ALA A 56 -20.79 -1.49 -44.35
CA ALA A 56 -20.87 -2.93 -44.52
C ALA A 56 -22.12 -3.40 -43.77
N ASN A 57 -23.07 -3.98 -44.51
CA ASN A 57 -24.23 -4.68 -44.00
C ASN A 57 -23.78 -5.79 -43.03
N SER A 58 -23.58 -5.41 -41.79
CA SER A 58 -23.54 -6.31 -40.65
C SER A 58 -24.83 -6.00 -39.93
N ALA A 59 -25.74 -6.98 -39.89
CA ALA A 59 -26.89 -6.94 -39.01
C ALA A 59 -26.43 -6.35 -37.67
N VAL A 60 -27.11 -5.29 -37.23
CA VAL A 60 -26.90 -4.71 -35.90
C VAL A 60 -27.38 -5.76 -34.90
N THR A 61 -26.54 -6.76 -34.67
CA THR A 61 -26.53 -7.48 -33.42
C THR A 61 -26.16 -6.40 -32.42
N GLN A 62 -27.16 -5.88 -31.72
CA GLN A 62 -26.96 -5.13 -30.50
C GLN A 62 -26.19 -6.04 -29.55
N ASN A 63 -24.87 -6.08 -29.69
CA ASN A 63 -23.98 -6.68 -28.74
C ASN A 63 -23.91 -5.67 -27.58
N THR A 64 -25.01 -5.60 -26.84
CA THR A 64 -25.09 -4.93 -25.55
C THR A 64 -24.11 -5.68 -24.66
N LYS A 65 -22.86 -5.19 -24.63
CA LYS A 65 -21.88 -5.65 -23.63
C LYS A 65 -22.59 -5.56 -22.29
N LYS A 66 -22.85 -6.73 -21.69
CA LYS A 66 -23.59 -6.85 -20.44
C LYS A 66 -22.89 -5.97 -19.41
N SER A 67 -23.58 -4.95 -18.92
CA SER A 67 -23.12 -4.05 -17.85
C SER A 67 -22.55 -4.91 -16.71
N SER A 68 -21.37 -4.58 -16.16
CA SER A 68 -20.84 -5.34 -15.01
C SER A 68 -21.85 -5.28 -13.84
N PRO A 69 -21.89 -6.30 -12.95
CA PRO A 69 -22.78 -6.29 -11.79
C PRO A 69 -22.63 -5.01 -10.97
N THR A 70 -21.39 -4.56 -10.79
CA THR A 70 -21.04 -3.29 -10.17
C THR A 70 -21.65 -2.08 -10.90
N HIS A 71 -21.51 -1.98 -12.22
CA HIS A 71 -22.12 -0.89 -12.99
C HIS A 71 -23.65 -0.88 -12.86
N GLN A 72 -24.28 -2.07 -12.88
CA GLN A 72 -25.73 -2.18 -12.70
C GLN A 72 -26.17 -1.71 -11.30
N PHE A 73 -25.45 -2.14 -10.26
CA PHE A 73 -25.71 -1.68 -8.88
C PHE A 73 -25.70 -0.15 -8.76
N TYR A 74 -24.70 0.52 -9.34
CA TYR A 74 -24.63 1.99 -9.28
C TYR A 74 -25.72 2.69 -10.11
N LYS A 75 -26.17 2.09 -11.22
CA LYS A 75 -27.33 2.59 -11.98
C LYS A 75 -28.60 2.54 -11.13
N ASP A 76 -28.84 1.41 -10.47
CA ASP A 76 -30.02 1.21 -9.64
C ASP A 76 -30.02 2.15 -8.43
N ALA A 77 -28.86 2.27 -7.74
CA ALA A 77 -28.68 3.21 -6.64
C ALA A 77 -28.89 4.67 -7.05
N PHE A 78 -28.43 5.07 -8.23
CA PHE A 78 -28.65 6.41 -8.77
C PHE A 78 -30.14 6.67 -9.07
N LEU A 79 -30.84 5.70 -9.67
CA LEU A 79 -32.26 5.82 -9.96
C LEU A 79 -33.10 5.97 -8.68
N GLU A 80 -32.78 5.19 -7.64
CA GLU A 80 -33.42 5.30 -6.33
C GLU A 80 -33.15 6.65 -5.66
N ALA A 81 -31.89 7.09 -5.65
CA ALA A 81 -31.50 8.40 -5.13
C ALA A 81 -32.20 9.56 -5.85
N SER A 82 -32.39 9.45 -7.18
CA SER A 82 -33.07 10.43 -8.02
C SER A 82 -34.56 10.55 -7.65
N LYS A 83 -35.25 9.41 -7.49
CA LYS A 83 -36.65 9.37 -7.04
C LYS A 83 -36.84 10.03 -5.68
N ASN A 84 -35.89 9.80 -4.77
CA ASN A 84 -35.96 10.29 -3.40
C ASN A 84 -35.33 11.68 -3.20
N LYS A 85 -34.88 12.37 -4.26
CA LYS A 85 -34.15 13.65 -4.20
C LYS A 85 -33.02 13.65 -3.17
N ALA A 86 -32.28 12.55 -3.11
CA ALA A 86 -31.22 12.36 -2.13
C ALA A 86 -30.04 13.33 -2.36
N LYS A 87 -29.38 13.74 -1.27
CA LYS A 87 -28.26 14.70 -1.31
C LYS A 87 -27.02 14.17 -2.06
N ASN A 88 -26.87 12.85 -2.15
CA ASN A 88 -25.73 12.17 -2.77
C ASN A 88 -25.87 11.95 -4.29
N LEU A 89 -26.92 12.47 -4.93
CA LEU A 89 -27.19 12.24 -6.37
C LEU A 89 -26.01 12.63 -7.27
N GLU A 90 -25.40 13.80 -7.05
CA GLU A 90 -24.23 14.26 -7.84
C GLU A 90 -22.98 13.40 -7.60
N ALA A 91 -22.83 12.85 -6.39
CA ALA A 91 -21.73 11.95 -6.09
C ALA A 91 -21.89 10.61 -6.82
N LEU A 92 -23.10 10.02 -6.80
CA LEU A 92 -23.42 8.81 -7.56
C LEU A 92 -23.30 9.02 -9.08
N LYS A 93 -23.65 10.21 -9.57
CA LYS A 93 -23.44 10.58 -10.97
C LYS A 93 -21.96 10.59 -11.34
N THR A 94 -21.11 11.15 -10.48
CA THR A 94 -19.65 11.17 -10.67
C THR A 94 -19.08 9.74 -10.69
N VAL A 95 -19.59 8.87 -9.83
CA VAL A 95 -19.28 7.44 -9.86
C VAL A 95 -19.68 6.86 -11.21
N LEU A 96 -20.90 7.02 -11.70
CA LEU A 96 -21.30 6.54 -13.04
C LEU A 96 -20.42 7.07 -14.19
N THR A 97 -20.00 8.34 -14.15
CA THR A 97 -19.09 8.88 -15.17
C THR A 97 -17.74 8.15 -15.21
N LEU A 98 -17.31 7.56 -14.09
CA LEU A 98 -16.12 6.70 -14.07
C LEU A 98 -16.34 5.44 -14.93
N TRP A 99 -17.47 4.75 -14.80
CA TRP A 99 -17.77 3.55 -15.60
C TRP A 99 -17.98 3.91 -17.08
N ASP A 100 -18.62 5.03 -17.38
CA ASP A 100 -18.72 5.54 -18.75
C ASP A 100 -17.31 5.76 -19.35
N SER A 101 -16.38 6.31 -18.57
CA SER A 101 -14.99 6.50 -19.01
C SER A 101 -14.28 5.16 -19.32
N LEU A 102 -14.61 4.08 -18.60
CA LEU A 102 -14.06 2.74 -18.89
C LEU A 102 -14.56 2.15 -20.21
N GLU A 103 -15.77 2.50 -20.61
CA GLU A 103 -16.39 2.08 -21.87
C GLU A 103 -15.89 2.90 -23.06
N TRP A 104 -15.72 4.23 -22.87
CA TRP A 104 -15.56 5.18 -23.98
C TRP A 104 -14.20 5.90 -24.02
N GLY A 105 -13.32 5.71 -23.04
CA GLY A 105 -11.96 6.25 -23.01
C GLY A 105 -11.76 7.43 -22.04
N ALA A 106 -10.52 7.92 -21.99
CA ALA A 106 -10.01 8.85 -20.96
C ALA A 106 -10.90 10.08 -20.71
N SER A 107 -11.22 10.29 -19.43
CA SER A 107 -11.91 11.47 -18.92
C SER A 107 -11.01 12.27 -17.97
N ASP A 108 -11.35 13.54 -17.74
CA ASP A 108 -10.71 14.40 -16.73
C ASP A 108 -10.73 13.75 -15.34
N LEU A 109 -11.76 12.94 -15.04
CA LEU A 109 -11.89 12.19 -13.80
C LEU A 109 -10.78 11.15 -13.61
N ILE A 110 -10.48 10.36 -14.65
CA ILE A 110 -9.38 9.37 -14.62
C ILE A 110 -8.04 10.06 -14.38
N THR A 111 -7.82 11.21 -15.03
CA THR A 111 -6.59 12.00 -14.86
C THR A 111 -6.46 12.49 -13.42
N LYS A 112 -7.55 13.00 -12.82
CA LYS A 112 -7.57 13.42 -11.41
C LYS A 112 -7.29 12.27 -10.45
N ILE A 113 -7.91 11.10 -10.66
CA ILE A 113 -7.66 9.90 -9.86
C ILE A 113 -6.20 9.47 -10.00
N SER A 114 -5.68 9.40 -11.23
CA SER A 114 -4.26 9.07 -11.49
C SER A 114 -3.31 10.03 -10.77
N GLN A 115 -3.58 11.34 -10.81
CA GLN A 115 -2.76 12.34 -10.12
C GLN A 115 -2.79 12.14 -8.59
N LYS A 116 -3.97 11.90 -8.02
CA LYS A 116 -4.14 11.66 -6.58
C LYS A 116 -3.41 10.40 -6.12
N ILE A 117 -3.59 9.29 -6.83
CA ILE A 117 -2.90 8.03 -6.56
C ILE A 117 -1.39 8.20 -6.72
N SER A 118 -0.93 8.90 -7.77
CA SER A 118 0.50 9.14 -8.00
C SER A 118 1.14 9.92 -6.85
N GLN A 119 0.45 10.94 -6.34
CA GLN A 119 0.89 11.71 -5.17
C GLN A 119 0.95 10.84 -3.91
N SER A 120 -0.09 10.04 -3.65
CA SER A 120 -0.15 9.11 -2.51
C SER A 120 0.97 8.08 -2.58
N MET A 121 1.27 7.56 -3.76
CA MET A 121 2.24 6.48 -3.98
C MET A 121 3.68 6.96 -4.16
N GLY A 122 3.92 8.26 -4.37
CA GLY A 122 5.25 8.80 -4.64
C GLY A 122 5.87 8.30 -5.96
N THR A 123 5.05 7.76 -6.86
CA THR A 123 5.46 7.25 -8.18
C THR A 123 4.41 7.64 -9.21
N ARG A 124 4.84 7.90 -10.44
CA ARG A 124 3.92 8.22 -11.53
C ARG A 124 3.12 6.98 -11.90
N ILE A 125 1.80 7.13 -11.99
CA ILE A 125 0.85 6.13 -12.47
C ILE A 125 0.22 6.65 -13.75
N GLU A 126 0.39 5.91 -14.84
CA GLU A 126 -0.16 6.32 -16.13
C GLU A 126 -1.66 6.06 -16.21
N SER A 127 -2.39 6.84 -17.02
CA SER A 127 -3.84 6.67 -17.16
C SER A 127 -4.21 5.27 -17.64
N GLN A 128 -3.40 4.67 -18.51
CA GLN A 128 -3.62 3.31 -19.02
C GLN A 128 -3.46 2.25 -17.91
N GLU A 129 -2.41 2.37 -17.09
CA GLU A 129 -2.22 1.49 -15.92
C GLU A 129 -3.42 1.59 -14.96
N LEU A 130 -3.92 2.82 -14.72
CA LEU A 130 -5.11 3.06 -13.92
C LEU A 130 -6.37 2.43 -14.54
N PHE A 131 -6.56 2.53 -15.85
CA PHE A 131 -7.67 1.90 -16.56
C PHE A 131 -7.70 0.39 -16.37
N ASP A 132 -6.54 -0.26 -16.55
CA ASP A 132 -6.42 -1.69 -16.41
C ASP A 132 -6.64 -2.13 -14.96
N MET A 133 -6.18 -1.33 -13.99
CA MET A 133 -6.45 -1.54 -12.57
C MET A 133 -7.94 -1.40 -12.23
N ILE A 134 -8.64 -0.38 -12.72
CA ILE A 134 -10.07 -0.21 -12.45
C ILE A 134 -10.85 -1.39 -13.03
N ARG A 135 -10.57 -1.79 -14.28
CA ARG A 135 -11.19 -2.97 -14.90
C ARG A 135 -10.87 -4.25 -14.11
N PHE A 136 -9.65 -4.36 -13.59
CA PHE A 136 -9.28 -5.48 -12.74
C PHE A 136 -10.17 -5.51 -11.50
N CYS A 137 -10.26 -4.41 -10.76
CA CYS A 137 -11.04 -4.32 -9.53
C CYS A 137 -12.55 -4.50 -9.75
N ASP A 138 -13.09 -3.96 -10.85
CA ASP A 138 -14.51 -4.06 -11.22
C ASP A 138 -14.95 -5.50 -11.46
N LYS A 139 -14.14 -6.29 -12.19
CA LYS A 139 -14.41 -7.72 -12.46
C LYS A 139 -14.45 -8.60 -11.20
N ARG A 140 -13.97 -8.09 -10.07
CA ARG A 140 -13.85 -8.79 -8.78
C ARG A 140 -14.74 -8.20 -7.70
N ASP A 141 -15.66 -7.35 -8.13
CA ASP A 141 -16.64 -6.69 -7.29
C ASP A 141 -15.98 -5.93 -6.11
N LEU A 142 -14.77 -5.38 -6.30
CA LEU A 142 -14.07 -4.65 -5.26
C LEU A 142 -14.71 -3.28 -4.97
N PHE A 143 -15.53 -2.78 -5.90
CA PHE A 143 -16.29 -1.54 -5.73
C PHE A 143 -17.72 -1.77 -5.25
N LEU A 144 -18.12 -3.01 -4.97
CA LEU A 144 -19.39 -3.28 -4.31
C LEU A 144 -19.23 -3.10 -2.80
N PRO A 145 -20.12 -2.33 -2.15
CA PRO A 145 -20.11 -2.23 -0.70
C PRO A 145 -20.61 -3.53 -0.06
N PRO A 146 -20.33 -3.76 1.24
CA PRO A 146 -20.98 -4.85 1.98
C PRO A 146 -22.51 -4.75 1.89
N VAL A 147 -23.19 -5.90 1.95
CA VAL A 147 -24.66 -5.97 1.88
C VAL A 147 -25.27 -5.06 2.97
N GLY A 148 -26.19 -4.18 2.56
CA GLY A 148 -26.86 -3.23 3.45
C GLY A 148 -26.07 -1.96 3.77
N SER A 149 -24.90 -1.75 3.17
CA SER A 149 -24.11 -0.51 3.30
C SER A 149 -24.38 0.46 2.15
N GLU A 150 -24.07 1.74 2.35
CA GLU A 150 -24.19 2.76 1.30
C GLU A 150 -23.24 2.49 0.12
N PRO A 151 -23.61 2.90 -1.11
CA PRO A 151 -22.73 2.83 -2.28
C PRO A 151 -21.40 3.53 -2.06
N LEU A 152 -20.31 2.98 -2.61
CA LEU A 152 -19.01 3.65 -2.54
C LEU A 152 -19.00 4.86 -3.45
N LEU A 153 -18.55 6.00 -2.92
CA LEU A 153 -18.32 7.22 -3.66
C LEU A 153 -16.93 7.22 -4.30
N ILE A 154 -16.67 8.21 -5.15
CA ILE A 154 -15.42 8.32 -5.90
C ILE A 154 -14.18 8.31 -5.00
N GLU A 155 -14.30 8.85 -3.80
CA GLU A 155 -13.24 8.88 -2.79
C GLU A 155 -12.93 7.50 -2.21
N GLN A 156 -13.98 6.73 -1.89
CA GLN A 156 -13.83 5.36 -1.42
C GLN A 156 -13.30 4.46 -2.54
N ILE A 157 -13.78 4.63 -3.78
CA ILE A 157 -13.26 3.94 -4.96
C ILE A 157 -11.77 4.26 -5.17
N THR A 158 -11.38 5.52 -5.05
CA THR A 158 -9.96 5.92 -5.14
C THR A 158 -9.15 5.26 -4.03
N SER A 159 -9.68 5.18 -2.81
CA SER A 159 -9.03 4.47 -1.70
C SER A 159 -8.88 2.97 -1.95
N VAL A 160 -9.88 2.30 -2.55
CA VAL A 160 -9.77 0.89 -2.99
C VAL A 160 -8.60 0.74 -3.97
N LEU A 161 -8.55 1.61 -4.98
CA LEU A 161 -7.51 1.59 -6.02
C LEU A 161 -6.11 1.82 -5.42
N GLU A 162 -5.96 2.80 -4.52
CA GLU A 162 -4.70 3.05 -3.82
C GLU A 162 -4.23 1.84 -3.02
N SER A 163 -5.16 1.20 -2.30
CA SER A 163 -4.87 0.05 -1.44
C SER A 163 -4.48 -1.17 -2.28
N PHE A 164 -5.18 -1.39 -3.38
CA PHE A 164 -4.88 -2.44 -4.33
C PHE A 164 -3.51 -2.24 -4.99
N LEU A 165 -3.23 -1.03 -5.47
CA LEU A 165 -1.95 -0.70 -6.08
C LEU A 165 -0.79 -0.83 -5.10
N PHE A 166 -0.99 -0.38 -3.85
CA PHE A 166 0.00 -0.57 -2.79
C PHE A 166 0.29 -2.05 -2.57
N ALA A 167 -0.75 -2.88 -2.45
CA ALA A 167 -0.59 -4.32 -2.28
C ALA A 167 0.14 -4.97 -3.48
N ASP A 168 -0.21 -4.59 -4.72
CA ASP A 168 0.40 -5.11 -5.93
C ASP A 168 1.88 -4.74 -6.04
N ILE A 169 2.23 -3.47 -5.83
CA ILE A 169 3.63 -3.03 -5.88
C ILE A 169 4.41 -3.66 -4.73
N PHE A 170 3.86 -3.71 -3.53
CA PHE A 170 4.55 -4.27 -2.37
C PHE A 170 4.85 -5.76 -2.53
N LEU A 171 3.88 -6.55 -2.98
CA LEU A 171 4.01 -8.00 -3.11
C LEU A 171 4.74 -8.40 -4.40
N PHE A 172 4.46 -7.74 -5.53
CA PHE A 172 4.84 -8.24 -6.85
C PHE A 172 5.59 -7.23 -7.73
N GLY A 173 5.68 -5.97 -7.31
CA GLY A 173 6.29 -4.91 -8.09
C GLY A 173 7.81 -4.95 -8.09
N ALA A 174 8.41 -4.34 -9.12
CA ALA A 174 9.85 -4.12 -9.24
C ALA A 174 10.33 -2.80 -8.58
N LYS A 175 9.41 -1.96 -8.08
CA LYS A 175 9.69 -0.62 -7.49
C LYS A 175 10.11 -0.71 -6.01
N ASP A 176 11.04 -1.61 -5.73
CA ASP A 176 11.45 -1.97 -4.36
C ASP A 176 12.22 -0.85 -3.67
N GLN A 177 12.99 -0.07 -4.45
CA GLN A 177 13.77 1.05 -3.92
C GLN A 177 12.88 2.20 -3.44
N GLU A 178 11.84 2.55 -4.21
CA GLU A 178 10.90 3.61 -3.84
C GLU A 178 10.09 3.23 -2.61
N LEU A 179 9.56 2.00 -2.57
CA LEU A 179 8.81 1.52 -1.41
C LEU A 179 9.69 1.40 -0.16
N ALA A 180 10.91 0.88 -0.28
CA ALA A 180 11.85 0.81 0.83
C ALA A 180 12.16 2.21 1.39
N ARG A 181 12.31 3.22 0.52
CA ARG A 181 12.51 4.62 0.93
C ARG A 181 11.30 5.19 1.68
N ILE A 182 10.08 4.92 1.20
CA ILE A 182 8.83 5.34 1.84
C ILE A 182 8.69 4.69 3.22
N LEU A 183 8.96 3.39 3.31
CA LEU A 183 8.89 2.59 4.54
C LEU A 183 10.09 2.81 5.47
N LYS A 184 11.15 3.47 5.00
CA LYS A 184 12.41 3.72 5.72
C LYS A 184 13.08 2.44 6.23
N ILE A 185 13.14 1.46 5.35
CA ILE A 185 13.78 0.17 5.57
C ILE A 185 14.83 -0.08 4.49
N THR A 186 15.75 -1.01 4.75
CA THR A 186 16.68 -1.49 3.73
C THR A 186 15.97 -2.41 2.74
N THR A 187 16.56 -2.62 1.55
CA THR A 187 16.04 -3.58 0.57
C THR A 187 16.00 -5.00 1.12
N ALA A 188 17.02 -5.40 1.90
CA ALA A 188 17.05 -6.68 2.61
C ALA A 188 15.90 -6.82 3.63
N GLN A 189 15.62 -5.77 4.42
CA GLN A 189 14.46 -5.75 5.32
C GLN A 189 13.15 -5.88 4.54
N MET A 190 13.01 -5.15 3.44
CA MET A 190 11.82 -5.20 2.60
C MET A 190 11.58 -6.62 2.08
N GLU A 191 12.62 -7.27 1.56
CA GLU A 191 12.54 -8.65 1.08
C GLU A 191 12.02 -9.59 2.18
N LYS A 192 12.58 -9.53 3.39
CA LYS A 192 12.12 -10.39 4.50
C LYS A 192 10.67 -10.12 4.91
N VAL A 193 10.26 -8.86 4.90
CA VAL A 193 8.88 -8.45 5.21
C VAL A 193 7.94 -8.98 4.11
N ARG A 194 8.31 -8.85 2.83
CA ARG A 194 7.56 -9.40 1.69
C ARG A 194 7.40 -10.91 1.80
N LEU A 195 8.49 -11.65 2.04
CA LEU A 195 8.46 -13.10 2.23
C LEU A 195 7.49 -13.51 3.34
N THR A 196 7.53 -12.79 4.46
CA THR A 196 6.65 -13.03 5.63
C THR A 196 5.18 -12.80 5.28
N VAL A 197 4.87 -11.66 4.68
CA VAL A 197 3.49 -11.28 4.31
C VAL A 197 2.96 -12.24 3.25
N GLY A 198 3.74 -12.54 2.21
CA GLY A 198 3.36 -13.48 1.17
C GLY A 198 3.04 -14.87 1.70
N SER A 199 3.90 -15.41 2.56
CA SER A 199 3.69 -16.72 3.19
C SER A 199 2.47 -16.73 4.12
N MET A 200 2.27 -15.67 4.90
CA MET A 200 1.09 -15.49 5.75
C MET A 200 -0.20 -15.45 4.92
N LEU A 201 -0.19 -14.76 3.78
CA LEU A 201 -1.31 -14.71 2.85
C LEU A 201 -1.57 -16.07 2.19
N GLN A 202 -0.60 -16.97 2.11
CA GLN A 202 -0.81 -18.37 1.72
C GLN A 202 -1.27 -19.28 2.87
N GLY A 203 -1.51 -18.71 4.07
CA GLY A 203 -2.05 -19.43 5.22
C GLY A 203 -1.01 -19.95 6.21
N ARG A 204 0.27 -19.59 6.04
CA ARG A 204 1.30 -19.90 7.03
C ARG A 204 1.09 -19.09 8.31
N ASP A 205 1.40 -19.71 9.44
CA ASP A 205 1.49 -18.99 10.72
C ASP A 205 2.50 -17.84 10.63
N LEU A 206 2.15 -16.70 11.22
CA LEU A 206 2.92 -15.46 11.10
C LEU A 206 4.32 -15.60 11.72
N ASP A 207 4.44 -16.23 12.88
CA ASP A 207 5.72 -16.33 13.57
C ASP A 207 6.63 -17.37 12.89
N LYS A 208 6.06 -18.47 12.40
CA LYS A 208 6.79 -19.42 11.53
C LYS A 208 7.28 -18.77 10.24
N ALA A 209 6.49 -17.87 9.64
CA ALA A 209 6.90 -17.13 8.44
C ALA A 209 8.04 -16.15 8.74
N LYS A 210 7.98 -15.41 9.86
CA LYS A 210 9.05 -14.52 10.30
C LYS A 210 10.36 -15.27 10.53
N LEU A 211 10.32 -16.44 11.17
CA LEU A 211 11.50 -17.25 11.47
C LEU A 211 12.20 -17.73 10.20
N SER A 212 11.44 -18.30 9.27
CA SER A 212 12.01 -18.81 8.02
C SER A 212 12.53 -17.69 7.12
N ALA A 213 11.87 -16.53 7.10
CA ALA A 213 12.38 -15.34 6.44
C ALA A 213 13.73 -14.88 7.06
N LEU A 214 13.86 -14.81 8.40
CA LEU A 214 15.12 -14.45 9.06
C LEU A 214 16.26 -15.42 8.73
N GLN A 215 15.99 -16.73 8.75
CA GLN A 215 16.99 -17.76 8.47
C GLN A 215 17.42 -17.82 7.00
N GLY A 216 16.67 -17.18 6.09
CA GLY A 216 16.93 -17.26 4.66
C GLY A 216 16.52 -18.58 4.02
N ASN A 217 15.71 -19.38 4.73
CA ASN A 217 15.28 -20.70 4.28
C ASN A 217 14.01 -20.63 3.40
N ASP A 218 13.28 -19.52 3.43
CA ASP A 218 12.07 -19.33 2.64
C ASP A 218 12.36 -18.61 1.31
N GLN A 219 11.84 -19.18 0.24
CA GLN A 219 11.51 -18.44 -0.97
C GLN A 219 10.00 -18.42 -1.10
N TRP A 220 9.40 -17.24 -0.97
CA TRP A 220 7.99 -17.07 -1.24
C TRP A 220 7.77 -17.16 -2.75
N SER A 221 7.04 -18.19 -3.16
CA SER A 221 6.66 -18.43 -4.54
C SER A 221 5.14 -18.46 -4.65
N TYR A 222 4.65 -18.05 -5.80
CA TYR A 222 3.23 -18.05 -6.14
C TYR A 222 3.09 -18.42 -7.61
N ALA A 223 2.04 -19.15 -7.95
CA ALA A 223 1.72 -19.34 -9.35
C ALA A 223 1.12 -18.05 -9.93
N PRO A 224 1.35 -17.68 -11.20
CA PRO A 224 0.81 -16.45 -11.78
C PRO A 224 -0.71 -16.29 -11.60
N GLN A 225 -1.46 -17.40 -11.64
CA GLN A 225 -2.90 -17.43 -11.39
C GLN A 225 -3.30 -17.15 -9.92
N GLU A 226 -2.39 -17.35 -8.96
CA GLU A 226 -2.64 -17.11 -7.53
C GLU A 226 -2.42 -15.64 -7.13
N LYS A 227 -1.69 -14.88 -7.95
CA LYS A 227 -1.37 -13.46 -7.71
C LYS A 227 -2.63 -12.68 -7.29
N GLU A 228 -3.69 -12.87 -8.06
CA GLU A 228 -4.99 -12.25 -7.81
C GLU A 228 -5.58 -12.64 -6.44
N ILE A 229 -5.61 -13.93 -6.13
CA ILE A 229 -6.19 -14.45 -4.89
C ILE A 229 -5.46 -13.87 -3.68
N ILE A 230 -4.13 -13.79 -3.76
CA ILE A 230 -3.28 -13.23 -2.72
C ILE A 230 -3.59 -11.74 -2.51
N LEU A 231 -3.70 -10.94 -3.58
CA LEU A 231 -4.05 -9.52 -3.49
C LEU A 231 -5.41 -9.31 -2.85
N ILE A 232 -6.43 -10.04 -3.34
CA ILE A 232 -7.79 -9.93 -2.83
C ILE A 232 -7.82 -10.33 -1.36
N LYS A 233 -7.14 -11.41 -0.97
CA LYS A 233 -7.07 -11.86 0.42
C LYS A 233 -6.45 -10.82 1.34
N TRP A 234 -5.47 -10.07 0.87
CA TRP A 234 -4.85 -9.03 1.69
C TRP A 234 -5.72 -7.78 1.80
N VAL A 235 -6.29 -7.32 0.68
CA VAL A 235 -7.01 -6.06 0.59
C VAL A 235 -8.46 -6.17 1.09
N LYS A 236 -9.16 -7.30 0.89
CA LYS A 236 -10.54 -7.44 1.40
C LYS A 236 -10.58 -7.70 2.90
N ASN A 237 -11.61 -7.16 3.56
CA ASN A 237 -11.92 -7.42 4.96
C ASN A 237 -13.45 -7.53 5.17
N LYS A 238 -13.90 -7.76 6.41
CA LYS A 238 -15.33 -7.84 6.75
C LYS A 238 -16.10 -6.54 6.49
N LYS A 239 -15.41 -5.39 6.41
CA LYS A 239 -15.98 -4.07 6.14
C LYS A 239 -15.97 -3.71 4.63
N GLY A 240 -15.59 -4.65 3.76
CA GLY A 240 -15.39 -4.44 2.33
C GLY A 240 -13.90 -4.53 1.98
N PHE A 241 -13.17 -3.44 2.14
CA PHE A 241 -11.75 -3.36 1.83
C PHE A 241 -10.97 -2.66 2.95
N LYS A 242 -9.68 -2.97 3.03
CA LYS A 242 -8.69 -2.27 3.84
C LYS A 242 -8.15 -1.09 3.06
N THR A 243 -8.05 0.03 3.73
CA THR A 243 -7.32 1.20 3.24
C THR A 243 -5.81 0.94 3.25
N LYS A 244 -5.06 1.68 2.42
CA LYS A 244 -3.59 1.69 2.45
C LYS A 244 -3.04 1.97 3.86
N ALA A 245 -3.72 2.80 4.64
CA ALA A 245 -3.34 3.07 6.03
C ALA A 245 -3.45 1.81 6.91
N GLU A 246 -4.55 1.06 6.80
CA GLU A 246 -4.72 -0.21 7.51
C GLU A 246 -3.68 -1.25 7.07
N LEU A 247 -3.37 -1.35 5.77
CA LEU A 247 -2.32 -2.22 5.26
C LEU A 247 -0.94 -1.84 5.84
N LEU A 248 -0.62 -0.55 5.89
CA LEU A 248 0.63 -0.06 6.50
C LEU A 248 0.71 -0.35 8.00
N LEU A 249 -0.42 -0.25 8.72
CA LEU A 249 -0.50 -0.62 10.14
C LEU A 249 -0.25 -2.12 10.35
N GLU A 250 -0.80 -2.99 9.49
CA GLU A 250 -0.52 -4.43 9.52
C GLU A 250 0.97 -4.72 9.27
N LEU A 251 1.60 -3.99 8.36
CA LEU A 251 3.03 -4.12 8.10
C LEU A 251 3.88 -3.62 9.27
N GLN A 252 3.42 -2.63 10.03
CA GLN A 252 4.23 -1.98 11.05
C GLN A 252 4.79 -2.96 12.09
N SER A 253 4.00 -3.95 12.54
CA SER A 253 4.49 -4.96 13.48
C SER A 253 5.58 -5.84 12.88
N ILE A 254 5.47 -6.18 11.59
CA ILE A 254 6.44 -7.01 10.88
C ILE A 254 7.72 -6.20 10.59
N LEU A 255 7.57 -4.94 10.20
CA LEU A 255 8.67 -4.00 9.96
C LEU A 255 9.50 -3.78 11.23
N GLU A 256 8.84 -3.50 12.35
CA GLU A 256 9.53 -3.29 13.63
C GLU A 256 10.22 -4.58 14.10
N PHE A 257 9.61 -5.74 13.85
CA PHE A 257 10.22 -7.03 14.11
C PHE A 257 11.56 -7.19 13.34
N PHE A 258 11.57 -7.03 12.01
CA PHE A 258 12.80 -7.18 11.23
C PHE A 258 13.83 -6.09 11.51
N LYS A 259 13.39 -4.86 11.79
CA LYS A 259 14.29 -3.79 12.23
C LYS A 259 15.03 -4.15 13.51
N THR A 260 14.39 -4.89 14.39
CA THR A 260 14.95 -5.24 15.71
C THR A 260 15.75 -6.54 15.69
N LEU A 261 15.30 -7.55 14.95
CA LEU A 261 15.86 -8.90 14.99
C LEU A 261 16.73 -9.29 13.80
N MET A 262 16.80 -8.47 12.75
CA MET A 262 17.73 -8.80 11.66
C MET A 262 19.17 -8.91 12.18
N PRO A 263 19.90 -9.98 11.79
CA PRO A 263 21.30 -10.15 12.11
C PRO A 263 22.09 -8.89 11.78
N LEU A 264 22.95 -8.46 12.69
CA LEU A 264 23.90 -7.38 12.43
C LEU A 264 25.05 -7.89 11.54
N PRO A 265 25.73 -6.99 10.81
CA PRO A 265 26.93 -7.34 10.07
C PRO A 265 27.95 -8.02 10.99
N GLU A 266 28.44 -9.20 10.58
CA GLU A 266 29.44 -9.92 11.35
C GLU A 266 30.76 -9.17 11.40
N LEU A 267 31.35 -9.08 12.59
CA LEU A 267 32.69 -8.54 12.79
C LEU A 267 33.72 -9.61 12.42
N LYS A 268 34.65 -9.27 11.52
CA LYS A 268 35.65 -10.24 11.02
C LYS A 268 36.60 -10.73 12.12
N ASN A 269 36.91 -9.86 13.08
CA ASN A 269 37.77 -10.16 14.23
C ASN A 269 37.64 -9.07 15.31
N SER A 270 38.34 -9.25 16.43
CA SER A 270 38.36 -8.33 17.58
C SER A 270 39.01 -6.96 17.30
N LYS A 271 39.49 -6.71 16.08
CA LYS A 271 40.09 -5.43 15.65
C LYS A 271 39.35 -4.80 14.47
N ASP A 272 38.19 -5.34 14.09
CA ASP A 272 37.40 -4.85 12.95
C ASP A 272 36.70 -3.51 13.27
N TYR A 273 37.49 -2.44 13.28
CA TYR A 273 37.03 -1.11 13.62
C TYR A 273 36.03 -0.55 12.59
N GLU A 274 36.26 -0.81 11.30
CA GLU A 274 35.35 -0.38 10.24
C GLU A 274 34.00 -1.11 10.34
N GLY A 275 34.00 -2.44 10.51
CA GLY A 275 32.78 -3.20 10.73
C GLY A 275 32.02 -2.73 11.97
N ALA A 276 32.73 -2.41 13.05
CA ALA A 276 32.13 -1.87 14.27
C ALA A 276 31.45 -0.51 14.06
N LEU A 277 32.04 0.39 13.26
CA LEU A 277 31.44 1.68 12.92
C LEU A 277 30.14 1.52 12.11
N VAL A 278 30.10 0.56 11.19
CA VAL A 278 28.91 0.25 10.38
C VAL A 278 27.72 -0.17 11.24
N ILE A 279 27.93 -0.98 12.29
CA ILE A 279 26.86 -1.40 13.23
C ILE A 279 26.15 -0.20 13.89
N PHE A 280 26.87 0.90 14.11
CA PHE A 280 26.32 2.12 14.70
C PHE A 280 25.99 3.20 13.67
N GLU A 281 25.97 2.88 12.37
CA GLU A 281 25.74 3.83 11.27
C GLU A 281 26.68 5.06 11.37
N ALA A 282 27.92 4.84 11.82
CA ALA A 282 28.90 5.88 12.13
C ALA A 282 30.05 5.88 11.11
N ASP A 283 30.72 7.03 11.02
CA ASP A 283 31.97 7.18 10.28
C ASP A 283 33.16 7.37 11.24
N GLN A 284 34.38 7.40 10.69
CA GLN A 284 35.60 7.55 11.48
C GLN A 284 35.64 8.87 12.28
N ASN A 285 35.01 9.93 11.76
CA ASN A 285 34.97 11.26 12.36
C ASN A 285 33.87 11.41 13.43
N THR A 286 32.94 10.46 13.51
CA THR A 286 31.81 10.51 14.44
C THR A 286 32.32 10.50 15.89
N PRO A 287 31.97 11.51 16.72
CA PRO A 287 32.45 11.59 18.10
C PRO A 287 32.02 10.40 18.97
N LEU A 288 32.88 9.97 19.90
CA LEU A 288 32.61 8.82 20.76
C LEU A 288 31.31 8.97 21.57
N GLU A 289 30.96 10.19 21.99
CA GLU A 289 29.70 10.47 22.70
C GLU A 289 28.45 10.22 21.84
N VAL A 290 28.53 10.47 20.52
CA VAL A 290 27.45 10.17 19.58
C VAL A 290 27.30 8.65 19.45
N ILE A 291 28.42 7.93 19.29
CA ILE A 291 28.44 6.46 19.22
C ILE A 291 27.89 5.85 20.51
N LYS A 292 28.28 6.36 21.67
CA LYS A 292 27.78 5.92 22.99
C LYS A 292 26.27 6.09 23.13
N LYS A 293 25.70 7.19 22.63
CA LYS A 293 24.25 7.39 22.59
C LYS A 293 23.56 6.35 21.69
N ARG A 294 24.12 6.08 20.51
CA ARG A 294 23.60 5.05 19.58
C ARG A 294 23.68 3.66 20.18
N TYR A 295 24.80 3.31 20.81
CA TYR A 295 24.98 2.07 21.56
C TYR A 295 23.91 1.87 22.61
N LYS A 296 23.69 2.85 23.51
CA LYS A 296 22.66 2.75 24.56
C LYS A 296 21.27 2.52 23.97
N LYS A 297 20.94 3.23 22.89
CA LYS A 297 19.66 3.07 22.19
C LYS A 297 19.53 1.66 21.61
N LEU A 298 20.52 1.20 20.85
CA LEU A 298 20.51 -0.09 20.18
C LEU A 298 20.50 -1.25 21.18
N ALA A 299 21.28 -1.16 22.26
CA ALA A 299 21.32 -2.13 23.34
C ALA A 299 19.95 -2.26 24.04
N VAL A 300 19.27 -1.13 24.31
CA VAL A 300 17.92 -1.15 24.90
C VAL A 300 16.87 -1.65 23.91
N GLU A 301 16.99 -1.32 22.62
CA GLU A 301 16.03 -1.76 21.60
C GLU A 301 16.13 -3.27 21.31
N ARG A 302 17.34 -3.81 21.29
CA ARG A 302 17.64 -5.21 20.94
C ARG A 302 17.97 -6.12 22.13
N HIS A 303 17.77 -5.66 23.37
CA HIS A 303 18.02 -6.49 24.55
C HIS A 303 17.12 -7.74 24.55
N PRO A 304 17.65 -8.96 24.80
CA PRO A 304 16.86 -10.20 24.82
C PRO A 304 15.61 -10.11 25.70
N ASP A 305 15.75 -9.68 26.96
CA ASP A 305 14.62 -9.52 27.90
C ASP A 305 13.50 -8.61 27.37
N LYS A 306 13.86 -7.54 26.64
CA LYS A 306 12.87 -6.63 26.07
C LYS A 306 12.15 -7.25 24.87
N LEU A 307 12.79 -8.17 24.17
CA LEU A 307 12.21 -8.89 23.05
C LEU A 307 11.25 -9.98 23.56
N ILE A 308 11.66 -10.71 24.60
CA ILE A 308 10.82 -11.71 25.28
C ILE A 308 9.54 -11.05 25.82
N SER A 309 9.65 -9.92 26.51
CA SER A 309 8.49 -9.18 27.02
C SER A 309 7.57 -8.60 25.92
N LYS A 310 8.05 -8.49 24.69
CA LYS A 310 7.25 -8.11 23.50
C LYS A 310 6.57 -9.31 22.83
N GLY A 311 6.67 -10.51 23.41
CA GLY A 311 6.05 -11.73 22.89
C GLY A 311 6.81 -12.36 21.73
N ILE A 312 8.11 -12.08 21.58
CA ILE A 312 8.95 -12.76 20.60
C ILE A 312 9.16 -14.21 21.07
N PRO A 313 8.80 -15.23 20.27
CA PRO A 313 8.98 -16.64 20.62
C PRO A 313 10.43 -17.01 20.95
N SER A 314 10.63 -18.05 21.78
CA SER A 314 11.95 -18.55 22.19
C SER A 314 12.85 -18.96 21.00
N GLU A 315 12.24 -19.30 19.86
CA GLU A 315 12.93 -19.60 18.60
C GLU A 315 13.84 -18.44 18.12
N PHE A 316 13.55 -17.21 18.53
CA PHE A 316 14.32 -16.02 18.17
C PHE A 316 15.29 -15.56 19.28
N GLU A 317 15.27 -16.20 20.46
CA GLU A 317 16.09 -15.81 21.62
C GLU A 317 17.59 -15.91 21.31
N LYS A 318 17.97 -16.95 20.56
CA LYS A 318 19.35 -17.12 20.09
C LYS A 318 19.81 -15.93 19.23
N ILE A 319 19.00 -15.54 18.24
CA ILE A 319 19.30 -14.42 17.33
C ILE A 319 19.37 -13.09 18.12
N ALA A 320 18.45 -12.89 19.07
CA ALA A 320 18.46 -11.73 19.94
C ALA A 320 19.75 -11.63 20.77
N THR A 321 20.17 -12.76 21.35
CA THR A 321 21.38 -12.86 22.19
C THR A 321 22.64 -12.61 21.36
N GLU A 322 22.73 -13.23 20.19
CA GLU A 322 23.84 -13.03 19.24
C GLU A 322 23.94 -11.57 18.78
N ASN A 323 22.82 -10.95 18.41
CA ASN A 323 22.76 -9.54 18.06
C ASN A 323 23.23 -8.65 19.21
N PHE A 324 22.78 -8.91 20.43
CA PHE A 324 23.17 -8.14 21.60
C PHE A 324 24.68 -8.27 21.90
N ALA A 325 25.23 -9.49 21.80
CA ALA A 325 26.66 -9.73 21.95
C ALA A 325 27.48 -8.96 20.90
N GLN A 326 27.06 -8.98 19.62
CA GLN A 326 27.73 -8.21 18.56
C GLN A 326 27.73 -6.70 18.83
N ILE A 327 26.62 -6.14 19.34
CA ILE A 327 26.54 -4.72 19.72
C ILE A 327 27.57 -4.37 20.80
N GLN A 328 27.69 -5.21 21.83
CA GLN A 328 28.66 -5.01 22.90
C GLN A 328 30.10 -5.09 22.38
N LEU A 329 30.40 -6.10 21.58
CA LEU A 329 31.72 -6.28 20.97
C LEU A 329 32.10 -5.09 20.08
N ALA A 330 31.21 -4.64 19.20
CA ALA A 330 31.43 -3.49 18.33
C ALA A 330 31.76 -2.22 19.13
N TYR A 331 31.02 -1.97 20.20
CA TYR A 331 31.27 -0.79 21.04
C TYR A 331 32.63 -0.87 21.75
N ASN A 332 33.02 -2.04 22.24
CA ASN A 332 34.32 -2.26 22.87
C ASN A 332 35.48 -2.01 21.88
N ILE A 333 35.37 -2.48 20.64
CA ILE A 333 36.37 -2.25 19.59
C ILE A 333 36.55 -0.74 19.34
N ILE A 334 35.46 0.00 19.19
CA ILE A 334 35.52 1.46 18.97
C ILE A 334 36.13 2.17 20.17
N GLN A 335 35.72 1.80 21.40
CA GLN A 335 36.28 2.39 22.61
C GLN A 335 37.80 2.17 22.72
N GLN A 336 38.30 1.01 22.31
CA GLN A 336 39.74 0.73 22.33
C GLN A 336 40.51 1.51 21.26
N ASN A 337 39.91 1.75 20.09
CA ASN A 337 40.55 2.50 19.00
C ASN A 337 40.50 4.03 19.16
N LYS A 338 39.52 4.55 19.92
CA LYS A 338 39.36 6.00 20.18
C LYS A 338 39.87 6.45 21.55
N LYS A 339 40.52 5.55 22.30
CA LYS A 339 41.34 5.91 23.47
C LYS A 339 42.69 6.39 22.98
#